data_AF-A0A1E1XC35-F1
#
_entry.id   AF-A0A1E1XC35-F1
#
_cell.length_a   1.000
_cell.length_b   1.000
_cell.length_c   1.000
_cell.angle_alpha   90.00
_cell.angle_beta   90.00
_cell.angle_gamma   90.00
#
_symmetry.space_group_name_H-M   'P 1'
#
loop_
_entity.id
_entity.type
_entity.pdbx_description
1 polymer ?
#
loop_
_entity_poly.entity_id
_entity_poly.type
_entity_poly.pdbx_seq_one_letter_code
_entity_poly.pdbx_strand_id
1 'polypeptide(L)'
;LCSCDSRRPITRIYFCRHCSKLRCSDCVSHEVDSNYCSNCLEYMPSPEARLKKNKCSNCFECPSCGHTLSVRATTIQVQTPEDPSKTVAKKVYYMACGLCRWSTKDVGLPDQALATGGWQEFESPWSKRVNALFEHYRLVAQRDKMERERRKSSNRPGYLQFADRYGVSAAVAKKFAGLISPASKKEDDVKKIEDMKPSIATDELDPLPEEYFTEPVSVAQVCSIGQRLSQPEVQSEYTAFLYPKRKPLLIKRSQRCRECEHNLSKPEFSPSSIKFKIQMAAFHHIPEIKIRSVTAFDIGEECYVQLSMYNPTPHVTHVTLLPLEQAIEGITAKVLLPVCEFTLPARDDTAEFDESSESTFADDPSVVTFRKANSLGFYIRVIPSEEEAVIVAFRLKHDFTNMVVQLQADHREPQVVWMTHTVVVNLGTRSYRPPS
;
A
#
# COMPACT_ATOMS: atom_id res chain seq x y z
N LEU A 1 21.86 -1.59 -4.89
CA LEU A 1 20.89 -2.02 -5.92
C LEU A 1 20.04 -3.15 -5.35
N CYS A 2 18.80 -3.28 -5.79
CA CYS A 2 17.99 -4.47 -5.53
C CYS A 2 18.45 -5.64 -6.42
N SER A 3 18.03 -6.88 -6.13
CA SER A 3 18.24 -8.04 -7.01
C SER A 3 17.57 -7.95 -8.39
N CYS A 4 16.79 -6.89 -8.66
CA CYS A 4 16.21 -6.57 -9.97
C CYS A 4 16.91 -5.36 -10.63
N ASP A 5 18.08 -4.97 -10.14
CA ASP A 5 18.88 -3.82 -10.59
C ASP A 5 18.23 -2.44 -10.40
N SER A 6 17.04 -2.38 -9.79
CA SER A 6 16.42 -1.11 -9.42
C SER A 6 17.23 -0.36 -8.35
N ARG A 7 17.43 0.94 -8.58
CA ARG A 7 18.04 1.89 -7.64
C ARG A 7 16.99 2.33 -6.63
N ARG A 8 17.20 1.95 -5.37
CA ARG A 8 16.38 2.38 -4.23
C ARG A 8 17.30 2.71 -3.06
N PRO A 9 16.94 3.69 -2.21
CA PRO A 9 17.69 3.96 -0.99
C PRO A 9 17.56 2.76 -0.04
N ILE A 10 18.58 2.52 0.79
CA ILE A 10 18.61 1.39 1.74
C ILE A 10 17.40 1.39 2.69
N THR A 11 16.86 2.57 3.01
CA THR A 11 15.66 2.77 3.85
C THR A 11 14.37 2.24 3.23
N ARG A 12 14.32 2.02 1.91
CA ARG A 12 13.15 1.50 1.17
C ARG A 12 13.37 0.08 0.62
N ILE A 13 14.45 -0.58 1.04
CA ILE A 13 14.76 -1.95 0.65
C ILE A 13 14.61 -2.86 1.89
N TYR A 14 14.15 -4.08 1.65
CA TYR A 14 14.09 -5.16 2.63
C TYR A 14 15.22 -6.16 2.39
N PHE A 15 15.71 -6.78 3.45
CA PHE A 15 16.67 -7.88 3.36
C PHE A 15 15.99 -9.19 3.75
N CYS A 16 15.91 -10.15 2.83
CA CYS A 16 15.31 -11.44 3.12
C CYS A 16 16.37 -12.41 3.67
N ARG A 17 16.32 -12.73 4.97
CA ARG A 17 17.27 -13.65 5.61
C ARG A 17 17.18 -15.10 5.10
N HIS A 18 16.04 -15.50 4.52
CA HIS A 18 15.84 -16.86 4.01
C HIS A 18 16.51 -17.10 2.65
N CYS A 19 16.56 -16.08 1.79
CA CYS A 19 17.20 -16.18 0.48
C CYS A 19 18.48 -15.33 0.37
N SER A 20 18.88 -14.64 1.44
CA SER A 20 20.03 -13.74 1.52
C SER A 20 20.10 -12.72 0.38
N LYS A 21 18.95 -12.17 0.00
CA LYS A 21 18.81 -11.21 -1.12
C LYS A 21 18.06 -9.95 -0.71
N LEU A 22 18.42 -8.85 -1.35
CA LEU A 22 17.78 -7.54 -1.21
C LEU A 22 16.52 -7.44 -2.07
N ARG A 23 15.42 -6.93 -1.50
CA ARG A 23 14.12 -6.77 -2.16
C ARG A 23 13.62 -5.33 -2.03
N CYS A 24 13.42 -4.65 -3.15
CA CYS A 24 12.72 -3.38 -3.17
C CYS A 24 11.20 -3.56 -3.07
N SER A 25 10.47 -2.45 -2.95
CA SER A 25 9.01 -2.41 -2.97
C SER A 25 8.36 -3.14 -4.15
N ASP A 26 9.08 -3.24 -5.26
CA ASP A 26 8.57 -3.81 -6.51
C ASP A 26 8.87 -5.32 -6.61
N CYS A 27 9.87 -5.81 -5.86
CA CYS A 27 10.23 -7.23 -5.77
C CYS A 27 9.51 -7.99 -4.64
N VAL A 28 8.68 -7.30 -3.85
CA VAL A 28 7.88 -7.90 -2.79
C VAL A 28 6.42 -8.04 -3.25
N SER A 29 5.71 -8.99 -2.66
CA SER A 29 4.25 -9.03 -2.74
C SER A 29 3.67 -8.21 -1.59
N HIS A 30 2.64 -7.42 -1.89
CA HIS A 30 1.93 -6.59 -0.91
C HIS A 30 0.62 -7.28 -0.55
N GLU A 31 0.37 -7.43 0.74
CA GLU A 31 -0.85 -8.00 1.30
C GLU A 31 -1.55 -6.95 2.17
N VAL A 32 -2.88 -7.00 2.22
CA VAL A 32 -3.68 -6.18 3.14
C VAL A 32 -3.75 -6.91 4.48
N ASP A 33 -3.15 -6.34 5.52
CA ASP A 33 -3.15 -6.93 6.87
C ASP A 33 -4.39 -6.49 7.66
N SER A 34 -4.67 -5.18 7.68
CA SER A 34 -5.81 -4.62 8.40
C SER A 34 -6.34 -3.34 7.78
N ASN A 35 -7.62 -3.03 8.03
CA ASN A 35 -8.26 -1.78 7.66
C ASN A 35 -8.47 -0.93 8.92
N TYR A 36 -8.29 0.39 8.83
CA TYR A 36 -8.50 1.29 9.95
C TYR A 36 -8.91 2.69 9.49
N CYS A 37 -9.60 3.43 10.36
CA CYS A 37 -9.92 4.82 10.10
C CYS A 37 -8.77 5.73 10.55
N SER A 38 -8.31 6.64 9.70
CA SER A 38 -7.23 7.58 10.06
C SER A 38 -7.64 8.68 11.04
N ASN A 39 -8.94 8.84 11.32
CA ASN A 39 -9.42 9.83 12.29
C ASN A 39 -9.67 9.22 13.67
N CYS A 40 -10.57 8.24 13.79
CA CYS A 40 -10.87 7.61 15.07
C CYS A 40 -9.86 6.51 15.46
N LEU A 41 -8.91 6.17 14.59
CA LEU A 41 -7.92 5.10 14.79
C LEU A 41 -8.56 3.75 15.15
N GLU A 42 -9.79 3.55 14.72
CA GLU A 42 -10.55 2.34 14.93
C GLU A 42 -10.17 1.31 13.86
N TYR A 43 -9.80 0.12 14.32
CA TYR A 43 -9.59 -1.04 13.46
C TYR A 43 -10.94 -1.59 12.98
N MET A 44 -11.00 -2.01 11.71
CA MET A 44 -12.16 -2.66 11.13
C MET A 44 -11.81 -4.01 10.50
N PRO A 45 -12.45 -5.12 10.93
CA PRO A 45 -12.30 -6.42 10.28
C PRO A 45 -12.65 -6.38 8.79
N SER A 46 -11.91 -7.13 7.96
CA SER A 46 -12.12 -7.16 6.51
C SER A 46 -13.56 -7.50 6.07
N PRO A 47 -14.29 -8.44 6.70
CA PRO A 47 -15.70 -8.69 6.35
C PRO A 47 -16.61 -7.48 6.60
N GLU A 48 -16.39 -6.78 7.72
CA GLU A 48 -17.15 -5.59 8.08
C GLU A 48 -16.79 -4.40 7.18
N ALA A 49 -15.51 -4.20 6.90
CA ALA A 49 -15.04 -3.19 5.96
C ALA A 49 -15.68 -3.38 4.57
N ARG A 50 -15.73 -4.62 4.09
CA ARG A 50 -16.40 -4.96 2.82
C ARG A 50 -17.89 -4.62 2.85
N LEU A 51 -18.60 -4.96 3.93
CA LEU A 51 -20.02 -4.64 4.09
C LEU A 51 -20.26 -3.12 4.07
N LYS A 52 -19.37 -2.36 4.71
CA LYS A 52 -19.41 -0.88 4.79
C LYS A 52 -18.72 -0.19 3.62
N LYS A 53 -18.47 -0.89 2.51
CA LYS A 53 -17.82 -0.34 1.30
C LYS A 53 -16.49 0.38 1.60
N ASN A 54 -15.67 -0.19 2.49
CA ASN A 54 -14.37 0.32 2.95
C ASN A 54 -14.42 1.74 3.55
N LYS A 55 -15.51 2.06 4.27
CA LYS A 55 -15.74 3.35 4.90
C LYS A 55 -15.90 3.20 6.42
N CYS A 56 -15.50 4.23 7.16
CA CYS A 56 -15.70 4.30 8.60
C CYS A 56 -17.19 4.49 8.95
N SER A 57 -17.64 3.81 10.01
CA SER A 57 -19.02 3.91 10.52
C SER A 57 -19.34 5.22 11.23
N ASN A 58 -18.31 5.93 11.69
CA ASN A 58 -18.46 7.06 12.61
C ASN A 58 -17.97 8.37 11.99
N CYS A 59 -16.86 8.32 11.25
CA CYS A 59 -16.19 9.51 10.74
C CYS A 59 -16.71 9.90 9.35
N PHE A 60 -16.81 11.21 9.13
CA PHE A 60 -17.20 11.80 7.85
C PHE A 60 -16.09 12.70 7.29
N GLU A 61 -16.12 12.86 5.98
CA GLU A 61 -15.21 13.69 5.20
C GLU A 61 -16.02 14.80 4.52
N CYS A 62 -15.48 16.01 4.56
CA CYS A 62 -16.07 17.19 3.95
C CYS A 62 -16.13 16.99 2.43
N PRO A 63 -17.31 17.16 1.81
CA PRO A 63 -17.44 16.97 0.36
C PRO A 63 -16.75 18.09 -0.43
N SER A 64 -16.55 19.26 0.18
CA SER A 64 -15.88 20.40 -0.48
C SER A 64 -14.35 20.28 -0.51
N CYS A 65 -13.70 19.96 0.63
CA CYS A 65 -12.23 20.00 0.75
C CYS A 65 -11.56 18.68 1.17
N GLY A 66 -12.32 17.62 1.45
CA GLY A 66 -11.76 16.32 1.87
C GLY A 66 -11.23 16.27 3.32
N HIS A 67 -11.34 17.36 4.08
CA HIS A 67 -10.95 17.35 5.50
C HIS A 67 -12.00 16.63 6.35
N THR A 68 -11.59 16.07 7.49
CA THR A 68 -12.52 15.35 8.38
C THR A 68 -13.51 16.29 9.04
N LEU A 69 -14.79 15.90 9.03
CA LEU A 69 -15.85 16.65 9.67
C LEU A 69 -15.88 16.37 11.17
N SER A 70 -16.24 17.41 11.92
CA SER A 70 -16.45 17.37 13.36
C SER A 70 -17.92 17.59 13.67
N VAL A 71 -18.46 16.83 14.62
CA VAL A 71 -19.82 17.04 15.13
C VAL A 71 -19.80 18.18 16.13
N ARG A 72 -20.62 19.20 15.91
CA ARG A 72 -20.80 20.36 16.79
C ARG A 72 -22.20 20.35 17.38
N ALA A 73 -22.31 20.76 18.63
CA ALA A 73 -23.59 20.89 19.31
C ALA A 73 -24.07 22.34 19.28
N THR A 74 -25.36 22.53 19.07
CA THR A 74 -26.08 23.79 19.24
C THR A 74 -27.36 23.54 20.02
N THR A 75 -27.84 24.54 20.74
CA THR A 75 -29.11 24.44 21.48
C THR A 75 -30.17 25.21 20.71
N ILE A 76 -31.27 24.54 20.39
CA ILE A 76 -32.45 25.16 19.78
C ILE A 76 -33.59 25.19 20.80
N GLN A 77 -34.41 26.25 20.76
CA GLN A 77 -35.62 26.36 21.55
C GLN A 77 -36.75 25.67 20.78
N VAL A 78 -37.30 24.59 21.31
CA VAL A 78 -38.42 23.86 20.68
C VAL A 78 -39.66 24.04 21.55
N GLN A 79 -40.79 24.39 20.93
CA GLN A 79 -42.07 24.48 21.62
C GLN A 79 -42.51 23.10 22.11
N THR A 80 -43.00 23.03 23.34
CA THR A 80 -43.56 21.78 23.88
C THR A 80 -44.86 21.43 23.14
N PRO A 81 -45.07 20.15 22.77
CA PRO A 81 -46.31 19.70 22.12
C PRO A 81 -47.58 19.97 22.94
N GLU A 82 -47.43 20.06 24.26
CA GLU A 82 -48.53 20.24 25.22
C GLU A 82 -48.88 21.71 25.47
N ASP A 83 -47.97 22.64 25.19
CA ASP A 83 -48.14 24.06 25.51
C ASP A 83 -47.23 24.93 24.62
N PRO A 84 -47.75 25.58 23.55
CA PRO A 84 -46.95 26.34 22.58
C PRO A 84 -46.34 27.63 23.16
N SER A 85 -46.76 28.02 24.37
CA SER A 85 -46.20 29.14 25.13
C SER A 85 -44.89 28.81 25.86
N LYS A 86 -44.60 27.52 26.06
CA LYS A 86 -43.39 27.05 26.74
C LYS A 86 -42.38 26.53 25.72
N THR A 87 -41.17 27.06 25.76
CA THR A 87 -40.05 26.58 24.95
C THR A 87 -39.08 25.79 25.82
N VAL A 88 -38.69 24.62 25.36
CA VAL A 88 -37.67 23.79 26.00
C VAL A 88 -36.39 23.83 25.15
N ALA A 89 -35.28 24.07 25.82
CA ALA A 89 -33.96 24.03 25.21
C ALA A 89 -33.57 22.59 24.85
N LYS A 90 -33.53 22.28 23.55
CA LYS A 90 -33.12 20.97 23.03
C LYS A 90 -31.73 21.06 22.42
N LYS A 91 -30.81 20.21 22.87
CA LYS A 91 -29.47 20.07 22.28
C LYS A 91 -29.57 19.29 20.98
N VAL A 92 -29.04 19.86 19.90
CA VAL A 92 -29.00 19.26 18.57
C VAL A 92 -27.58 19.34 18.00
N TYR A 93 -27.30 18.51 16.99
CA TYR A 93 -25.97 18.31 16.45
C TYR A 93 -25.94 18.55 14.94
N TYR A 94 -24.90 19.23 14.47
CA TYR A 94 -24.61 19.46 13.04
C TYR A 94 -23.14 19.14 12.76
N MET A 95 -22.78 18.81 11.52
CA MET A 95 -21.38 18.59 11.16
C MET A 95 -20.79 19.85 10.52
N ALA A 96 -19.54 20.14 10.88
CA ALA A 96 -18.80 21.27 10.35
C ALA A 96 -17.34 20.92 10.05
N CYS A 97 -16.81 21.53 8.99
CA CYS A 97 -15.43 21.46 8.60
C CYS A 97 -14.61 22.55 9.29
N GLY A 98 -13.49 22.16 9.94
CA GLY A 98 -12.56 23.13 10.54
C GLY A 98 -11.76 23.95 9.53
N LEU A 99 -11.58 23.42 8.31
CA LEU A 99 -10.74 24.03 7.27
C LEU A 99 -11.52 25.02 6.39
N CYS A 100 -12.52 24.54 5.65
CA CYS A 100 -13.28 25.37 4.69
C CYS A 100 -14.58 25.95 5.25
N ARG A 101 -14.88 25.73 6.53
CA ARG A 101 -16.10 26.19 7.22
C ARG A 101 -17.43 25.66 6.68
N TRP A 102 -17.41 24.77 5.69
CA TRP A 102 -18.59 24.04 5.23
C TRP A 102 -19.32 23.36 6.39
N SER A 103 -20.64 23.44 6.38
CA SER A 103 -21.51 22.83 7.38
C SER A 103 -22.66 22.05 6.74
N THR A 104 -23.24 21.10 7.48
CA THR A 104 -24.47 20.41 7.05
C THR A 104 -25.65 21.36 6.88
N LYS A 105 -25.61 22.54 7.50
CA LYS A 105 -26.65 23.57 7.36
C LYS A 105 -26.62 24.23 5.99
N ASP A 106 -25.44 24.32 5.37
CA ASP A 106 -25.24 24.94 4.05
C ASP A 106 -25.99 24.15 2.95
N VAL A 107 -26.21 22.86 3.18
CA VAL A 107 -26.90 21.94 2.25
C VAL A 107 -28.29 21.52 2.77
N GLY A 108 -28.80 22.20 3.81
CA GLY A 108 -30.14 21.97 4.34
C GLY A 108 -30.34 20.62 5.04
N LEU A 109 -29.28 19.94 5.48
CA LEU A 109 -29.43 18.70 6.25
C LEU A 109 -29.91 19.01 7.68
N PRO A 110 -30.95 18.31 8.18
CA PRO A 110 -31.51 18.59 9.49
C PRO A 110 -30.56 18.21 10.62
N ASP A 111 -30.50 19.07 11.64
CA ASP A 111 -29.72 18.83 12.85
C ASP A 111 -30.25 17.56 13.57
N GLN A 112 -29.33 16.73 14.04
CA GLN A 112 -29.65 15.44 14.65
C GLN A 112 -29.81 15.58 16.17
N ALA A 113 -30.69 14.78 16.77
CA ALA A 113 -30.85 14.73 18.23
C ALA A 113 -29.72 13.97 18.92
N LEU A 114 -29.09 13.02 18.22
CA LEU A 114 -27.96 12.23 18.70
C LEU A 114 -26.68 12.64 17.98
N ALA A 115 -25.57 12.71 18.72
CA ALA A 115 -24.26 13.04 18.15
C ALA A 115 -23.77 11.98 17.15
N THR A 116 -24.09 10.71 17.41
CA THR A 116 -23.65 9.55 16.64
C THR A 116 -24.87 8.71 16.24
N GLY A 117 -24.85 8.13 15.04
CA GLY A 117 -25.84 7.14 14.59
C GLY A 117 -27.10 7.69 13.90
N GLY A 118 -27.39 9.00 13.99
CA GLY A 118 -28.52 9.63 13.29
C GLY A 118 -28.22 10.10 11.86
N TRP A 119 -26.95 10.09 11.45
CA TRP A 119 -26.50 10.60 10.16
C TRP A 119 -26.75 9.59 9.05
N GLN A 120 -27.85 9.77 8.32
CA GLN A 120 -28.18 8.95 7.15
C GLN A 120 -27.27 9.29 5.97
N GLU A 121 -26.91 8.27 5.21
CA GLU A 121 -26.19 8.42 3.95
C GLU A 121 -27.16 8.65 2.80
N PHE A 122 -26.70 9.35 1.77
CA PHE A 122 -27.45 9.47 0.54
C PHE A 122 -27.58 8.10 -0.13
N GLU A 123 -28.80 7.64 -0.34
CA GLU A 123 -29.08 6.45 -1.16
C GLU A 123 -29.31 6.86 -2.61
N SER A 124 -28.59 6.22 -3.54
CA SER A 124 -28.83 6.45 -4.96
C SER A 124 -30.28 6.11 -5.34
N PRO A 125 -31.00 7.00 -6.04
CA PRO A 125 -32.34 6.71 -6.55
C PRO A 125 -32.42 5.43 -7.38
N TRP A 126 -31.31 5.08 -8.05
CA TRP A 126 -31.20 3.95 -8.97
C TRP A 126 -30.90 2.62 -8.28
N SER A 127 -30.65 2.60 -6.97
CA SER A 127 -30.26 1.40 -6.22
C SER A 127 -31.25 0.24 -6.41
N LYS A 128 -32.56 0.53 -6.34
CA LYS A 128 -33.62 -0.47 -6.56
C LYS A 128 -33.58 -1.08 -7.96
N ARG A 129 -33.40 -0.25 -9.00
CA ARG A 129 -33.32 -0.69 -10.40
C ARG A 129 -32.08 -1.54 -10.64
N VAL A 130 -30.93 -1.13 -10.09
CA VAL A 130 -29.67 -1.90 -10.20
C VAL A 130 -29.82 -3.28 -9.56
N ASN A 131 -30.41 -3.37 -8.37
CA ASN A 131 -30.64 -4.66 -7.71
C ASN A 131 -31.60 -5.55 -8.51
N ALA A 132 -32.66 -4.97 -9.08
CA ALA A 132 -33.60 -5.72 -9.92
C ALA A 132 -32.92 -6.24 -11.21
N LEU A 133 -32.07 -5.43 -11.86
CA LEU A 133 -31.29 -5.84 -13.02
C LEU A 133 -30.28 -6.95 -12.66
N PHE A 134 -29.61 -6.81 -11.52
CA PHE A 134 -28.67 -7.80 -11.02
C PHE A 134 -29.34 -9.15 -10.82
N GLU A 135 -30.50 -9.20 -10.15
CA GLU A 135 -31.22 -10.45 -9.92
C GLU A 135 -31.76 -11.06 -11.22
N HIS A 136 -32.28 -10.25 -12.14
CA HIS A 136 -32.70 -10.73 -13.46
C HIS A 136 -31.54 -11.38 -14.22
N TYR A 137 -30.40 -10.68 -14.37
CA TYR A 137 -29.24 -11.23 -15.08
C TYR A 137 -28.57 -12.40 -14.35
N ARG A 138 -28.68 -12.48 -13.02
CA ARG A 138 -28.25 -13.65 -12.25
C ARG A 138 -29.05 -14.89 -12.63
N LEU A 139 -30.37 -14.78 -12.75
CA LEU A 139 -31.24 -15.89 -13.18
C LEU A 139 -30.95 -16.28 -14.64
N VAL A 140 -30.77 -15.30 -15.52
CA VAL A 140 -30.39 -15.55 -16.93
C VAL A 140 -29.05 -16.29 -17.02
N ALA A 141 -28.04 -15.86 -16.26
CA ALA A 141 -26.74 -16.52 -16.21
C ALA A 141 -26.81 -17.94 -15.62
N GLN A 142 -27.68 -18.15 -14.62
CA GLN A 142 -27.92 -19.49 -14.06
C GLN A 142 -28.56 -20.42 -15.09
N ARG A 143 -29.53 -19.94 -15.87
CA ARG A 143 -30.15 -20.69 -16.97
C ARG A 143 -29.13 -21.05 -18.06
N ASP A 144 -28.36 -20.07 -18.52
CA ASP A 144 -27.30 -20.30 -19.52
C ASP A 144 -26.27 -21.31 -19.01
N LYS A 145 -25.88 -21.23 -17.73
CA LYS A 145 -24.98 -22.22 -17.11
C LYS A 145 -25.57 -23.63 -17.14
N MET A 146 -26.83 -23.80 -16.72
CA MET A 146 -27.52 -25.11 -16.74
C MET A 146 -27.65 -25.65 -18.16
N GLU A 147 -27.96 -24.80 -19.13
CA GLU A 147 -28.04 -25.19 -20.53
C GLU A 147 -26.67 -25.61 -21.08
N ARG A 148 -25.60 -24.87 -20.78
CA ARG A 148 -24.23 -25.25 -21.14
C ARG A 148 -23.81 -26.57 -20.50
N GLU A 149 -24.15 -26.81 -19.24
CA GLU A 149 -23.87 -28.07 -18.55
C GLU A 149 -24.68 -29.22 -19.13
N ARG A 150 -25.93 -28.99 -19.53
CA ARG A 150 -26.76 -29.96 -20.25
C ARG A 150 -26.18 -30.29 -21.62
N ARG A 151 -25.76 -29.28 -22.40
CA ARG A 151 -25.10 -29.48 -23.70
C ARG A 151 -23.78 -30.25 -23.54
N LYS A 152 -22.96 -29.92 -22.53
CA LYS A 152 -21.74 -30.68 -22.20
C LYS A 152 -22.03 -32.12 -21.79
N SER A 153 -23.10 -32.35 -21.04
CA SER A 153 -23.51 -33.69 -20.61
C SER A 153 -24.10 -34.50 -21.76
N SER A 154 -24.84 -33.87 -22.67
CA SER A 154 -25.36 -34.48 -23.90
C SER A 154 -24.25 -34.81 -24.91
N ASN A 155 -23.18 -34.02 -24.91
CA ASN A 155 -21.99 -34.25 -25.76
C ASN A 155 -20.95 -35.16 -25.11
N ARG A 156 -21.14 -35.59 -23.85
CA ARG A 156 -20.37 -36.72 -23.30
C ARG A 156 -20.97 -38.01 -23.89
N PRO A 157 -20.17 -38.85 -24.56
CA PRO A 157 -20.58 -40.19 -24.93
C PRO A 157 -21.28 -40.86 -23.73
N GLY A 158 -22.57 -41.19 -23.89
CA GLY A 158 -23.28 -41.93 -22.86
C GLY A 158 -22.54 -43.25 -22.59
N TYR A 159 -22.60 -43.75 -21.36
CA TYR A 159 -22.00 -45.04 -20.99
C TYR A 159 -22.44 -46.20 -21.92
N LEU A 160 -23.58 -46.04 -22.61
CA LEU A 160 -24.02 -46.86 -23.74
C LEU A 160 -22.97 -47.02 -24.86
N GLN A 161 -22.29 -45.95 -25.28
CA GLN A 161 -21.18 -46.05 -26.25
C GLN A 161 -19.94 -46.75 -25.67
N PHE A 162 -19.76 -46.71 -24.35
CA PHE A 162 -18.68 -47.43 -23.66
C PHE A 162 -19.00 -48.93 -23.52
N ALA A 163 -20.26 -49.29 -23.28
CA ALA A 163 -20.73 -50.68 -23.21
C ALA A 163 -20.58 -51.39 -24.56
N ASP A 164 -20.90 -50.71 -25.67
CA ASP A 164 -20.73 -51.24 -27.03
C ASP A 164 -19.26 -51.47 -27.41
N ARG A 165 -18.35 -50.63 -26.92
CA ARG A 165 -16.92 -50.71 -27.28
C ARG A 165 -16.11 -51.68 -26.40
N TYR A 166 -16.56 -51.95 -25.17
CA TYR A 166 -15.84 -52.80 -24.20
C TYR A 166 -16.60 -54.07 -23.76
N GLY A 167 -17.73 -54.40 -24.40
CA GLY A 167 -18.43 -55.68 -24.19
C GLY A 167 -18.97 -55.86 -22.78
N VAL A 168 -19.33 -54.78 -22.09
CA VAL A 168 -19.89 -54.83 -20.74
C VAL A 168 -21.34 -55.34 -20.82
N SER A 169 -21.68 -56.40 -20.09
CA SER A 169 -23.02 -57.01 -20.19
C SER A 169 -24.13 -56.02 -19.87
N ALA A 170 -25.25 -56.12 -20.60
CA ALA A 170 -26.42 -55.25 -20.44
C ALA A 170 -26.95 -55.18 -18.98
N ALA A 171 -26.70 -56.21 -18.17
CA ALA A 171 -27.08 -56.25 -16.77
C ALA A 171 -26.20 -55.35 -15.88
N VAL A 172 -24.90 -55.24 -16.18
CA VAL A 172 -23.97 -54.34 -15.47
C VAL A 172 -24.20 -52.89 -15.92
N ALA A 173 -24.46 -52.67 -17.21
CA ALA A 173 -24.81 -51.35 -17.74
C ALA A 173 -26.09 -50.78 -17.12
N LYS A 174 -27.12 -51.62 -16.90
CA LYS A 174 -28.36 -51.20 -16.21
C LYS A 174 -28.14 -50.89 -14.72
N LYS A 175 -27.23 -51.59 -14.03
CA LYS A 175 -26.90 -51.30 -12.62
C LYS A 175 -26.13 -50.00 -12.45
N PHE A 176 -25.26 -49.64 -13.40
CA PHE A 176 -24.55 -48.35 -13.40
C PHE A 176 -25.37 -47.18 -13.95
N ALA A 177 -26.34 -47.43 -14.84
CA ALA A 177 -27.27 -46.40 -15.32
C ALA A 177 -28.12 -45.78 -14.19
N GLY A 178 -28.40 -46.53 -13.13
CA GLY A 178 -29.05 -46.03 -11.92
C GLY A 178 -28.15 -45.20 -10.99
N LEU A 179 -26.84 -45.17 -11.24
CA LEU A 179 -25.85 -44.40 -10.47
C LEU A 179 -25.47 -43.06 -11.15
N ILE A 180 -26.00 -42.77 -12.35
CA ILE A 180 -25.73 -41.53 -13.08
C ILE A 180 -26.72 -40.44 -12.66
N SER A 181 -26.25 -39.66 -11.69
CA SER A 181 -26.43 -38.22 -11.48
C SER A 181 -27.83 -37.66 -11.16
N PRO A 182 -27.97 -36.83 -10.10
CA PRO A 182 -29.19 -36.14 -9.69
C PRO A 182 -29.58 -34.97 -10.62
N ALA A 183 -29.41 -35.12 -11.93
CA ALA A 183 -29.70 -34.10 -12.94
C ALA A 183 -31.19 -34.07 -13.35
N SER A 184 -31.99 -35.02 -12.87
CA SER A 184 -33.45 -35.06 -13.07
C SER A 184 -34.21 -34.59 -11.82
N LYS A 185 -33.67 -33.60 -11.09
CA LYS A 185 -34.54 -32.76 -10.26
C LYS A 185 -35.46 -32.01 -11.22
N LYS A 186 -36.76 -32.27 -11.07
CA LYS A 186 -37.90 -31.74 -11.82
C LYS A 186 -37.68 -30.28 -12.27
N GLU A 187 -38.07 -30.00 -13.51
CA GLU A 187 -38.13 -28.66 -14.13
C GLU A 187 -38.90 -27.61 -13.30
N ASP A 188 -39.63 -28.03 -12.28
CA ASP A 188 -40.57 -27.19 -11.52
C ASP A 188 -39.95 -26.20 -10.53
N ASP A 189 -38.65 -26.27 -10.22
CA ASP A 189 -38.03 -25.42 -9.18
C ASP A 189 -37.10 -24.32 -9.74
N VAL A 190 -37.07 -24.14 -11.06
CA VAL A 190 -36.41 -22.97 -11.67
C VAL A 190 -37.41 -21.82 -11.59
N LYS A 191 -37.17 -20.85 -10.70
CA LYS A 191 -37.90 -19.58 -10.66
C LYS A 191 -38.11 -19.08 -12.09
N LYS A 192 -39.37 -18.96 -12.51
CA LYS A 192 -39.70 -18.36 -13.81
C LYS A 192 -38.99 -17.02 -13.91
N ILE A 193 -38.22 -16.82 -14.96
CA ILE A 193 -37.58 -15.54 -15.24
C ILE A 193 -38.72 -14.60 -15.65
N GLU A 194 -39.08 -13.68 -14.78
CA GLU A 194 -39.98 -12.59 -15.15
C GLU A 194 -39.24 -11.63 -16.09
N ASP A 195 -39.92 -11.24 -17.16
CA ASP A 195 -39.37 -10.32 -18.15
C ASP A 195 -39.23 -8.92 -17.53
N MET A 196 -37.99 -8.42 -17.51
CA MET A 196 -37.69 -7.08 -17.01
C MET A 196 -38.19 -6.05 -18.01
N LYS A 197 -38.91 -5.02 -17.54
CA LYS A 197 -39.31 -3.88 -18.38
C LYS A 197 -38.07 -3.08 -18.80
N PRO A 198 -37.74 -3.00 -20.10
CA PRO A 198 -36.59 -2.22 -20.57
C PRO A 198 -36.79 -0.73 -20.30
N SER A 199 -35.69 0.03 -20.25
CA SER A 199 -35.76 1.49 -20.22
C SER A 199 -36.43 1.99 -21.50
N ILE A 200 -37.33 2.97 -21.36
CA ILE A 200 -37.94 3.64 -22.50
C ILE A 200 -36.96 4.70 -22.97
N ALA A 201 -36.63 4.69 -24.27
CA ALA A 201 -35.84 5.76 -24.87
C ALA A 201 -36.74 6.99 -25.04
N THR A 202 -36.27 8.14 -24.60
CA THR A 202 -36.95 9.42 -24.83
C THR A 202 -36.40 10.03 -26.12
N ASP A 203 -37.27 10.37 -27.07
CA ASP A 203 -36.87 10.91 -28.38
C ASP A 203 -36.39 12.37 -28.28
N GLU A 204 -36.96 13.14 -27.35
CA GLU A 204 -36.58 14.51 -27.05
C GLU A 204 -36.00 14.60 -25.63
N LEU A 205 -34.80 15.16 -25.52
CA LEU A 205 -34.16 15.45 -24.24
C LEU A 205 -34.53 16.85 -23.79
N ASP A 206 -34.66 17.04 -22.48
CA ASP A 206 -34.89 18.37 -21.92
C ASP A 206 -33.78 19.33 -22.40
N PRO A 207 -34.13 20.47 -23.02
CA PRO A 207 -33.15 21.43 -23.47
C PRO A 207 -32.43 22.08 -22.27
N LEU A 208 -31.27 22.67 -22.53
CA LEU A 208 -30.57 23.43 -21.50
C LEU A 208 -31.46 24.59 -21.03
N PRO A 209 -31.64 24.80 -19.70
CA PRO A 209 -32.46 25.90 -19.20
C PRO A 209 -31.95 27.26 -19.70
N GLU A 210 -32.87 28.17 -20.03
CA GLU A 210 -32.54 29.48 -20.60
C GLU A 210 -31.71 30.37 -19.65
N GLU A 211 -31.80 30.12 -18.34
CA GLU A 211 -31.03 30.77 -17.28
C GLU A 211 -29.52 30.70 -17.52
N TYR A 212 -29.02 29.60 -18.10
CA TYR A 212 -27.59 29.44 -18.40
C TYR A 212 -27.03 30.45 -19.40
N PHE A 213 -27.88 31.05 -20.24
CA PHE A 213 -27.45 32.02 -21.26
C PHE A 213 -27.45 33.47 -20.74
N THR A 214 -28.24 33.75 -19.71
CA THR A 214 -28.53 35.13 -19.28
C THR A 214 -27.94 35.46 -17.92
N GLU A 215 -27.82 34.48 -17.02
CA GLU A 215 -27.36 34.70 -15.66
C GLU A 215 -25.83 34.58 -15.50
N PRO A 216 -25.19 35.44 -14.68
CA PRO A 216 -23.78 35.32 -14.38
C PRO A 216 -23.50 34.11 -13.47
N VAL A 217 -22.56 33.26 -13.88
CA VAL A 217 -22.22 32.04 -13.14
C VAL A 217 -21.36 32.35 -11.92
N SER A 218 -21.82 31.93 -10.73
CA SER A 218 -21.03 31.97 -9.50
C SER A 218 -20.19 30.70 -9.34
N VAL A 219 -18.88 30.82 -9.51
CA VAL A 219 -17.93 29.69 -9.40
C VAL A 219 -17.97 29.02 -8.02
N ALA A 220 -18.32 29.76 -6.96
CA ALA A 220 -18.43 29.22 -5.61
C ALA A 220 -19.66 28.30 -5.41
N GLN A 221 -20.68 28.44 -6.27
CA GLN A 221 -21.91 27.63 -6.21
C GLN A 221 -21.82 26.36 -7.06
N VAL A 222 -20.86 26.31 -7.99
CA VAL A 222 -20.65 25.16 -8.87
C VAL A 222 -19.56 24.25 -8.32
N CYS A 223 -19.79 22.95 -8.37
CA CYS A 223 -18.84 21.94 -7.93
C CYS A 223 -17.67 21.81 -8.93
N SER A 224 -16.45 21.77 -8.40
CA SER A 224 -15.28 21.36 -9.18
C SER A 224 -15.34 19.89 -9.58
N ILE A 225 -14.59 19.51 -10.62
CA ILE A 225 -14.48 18.11 -11.07
C ILE A 225 -14.05 17.20 -9.92
N GLY A 226 -13.08 17.62 -9.10
CA GLY A 226 -12.62 16.86 -7.94
C GLY A 226 -13.74 16.59 -6.93
N GLN A 227 -14.58 17.59 -6.65
CA GLN A 227 -15.73 17.44 -5.76
C GLN A 227 -16.78 16.48 -6.35
N ARG A 228 -17.10 16.61 -7.63
CA ARG A 228 -18.05 15.73 -8.34
C ARG A 228 -17.59 14.27 -8.35
N LEU A 229 -16.34 14.03 -8.74
CA LEU A 229 -15.76 12.68 -8.79
C LEU A 229 -15.59 12.06 -7.41
N SER A 230 -15.59 12.86 -6.36
CA SER A 230 -15.58 12.36 -4.99
C SER A 230 -16.91 11.72 -4.55
N GLN A 231 -18.01 11.98 -5.28
CA GLN A 231 -19.33 11.37 -5.10
C GLN A 231 -19.84 10.81 -6.43
N PRO A 232 -19.26 9.70 -6.92
CA PRO A 232 -19.58 9.18 -8.25
C PRO A 232 -21.04 8.72 -8.39
N GLU A 233 -21.73 8.44 -7.29
CA GLU A 233 -23.15 8.02 -7.32
C GLU A 233 -24.12 9.18 -7.62
N VAL A 234 -23.71 10.44 -7.41
CA VAL A 234 -24.58 11.64 -7.54
C VAL A 234 -23.99 12.67 -8.51
N GLN A 235 -22.66 12.89 -8.46
CA GLN A 235 -21.93 13.85 -9.30
C GLN A 235 -22.55 15.25 -9.37
N SER A 236 -23.07 15.73 -8.24
CA SER A 236 -23.78 17.00 -8.07
C SER A 236 -23.09 18.19 -8.74
N GLU A 237 -23.83 18.93 -9.56
CA GLU A 237 -23.31 20.12 -10.25
C GLU A 237 -23.16 21.33 -9.33
N TYR A 238 -24.04 21.44 -8.32
CA TYR A 238 -24.04 22.55 -7.38
C TYR A 238 -23.60 22.14 -5.97
N THR A 239 -22.94 23.08 -5.29
CA THR A 239 -22.41 22.89 -3.93
C THR A 239 -23.52 22.68 -2.89
N ALA A 240 -24.72 23.18 -3.15
CA ALA A 240 -25.92 22.93 -2.33
C ALA A 240 -26.31 21.44 -2.26
N PHE A 241 -25.93 20.64 -3.25
CA PHE A 241 -26.23 19.21 -3.31
C PHE A 241 -25.02 18.33 -2.95
N LEU A 242 -24.02 18.88 -2.25
CA LEU A 242 -22.87 18.14 -1.75
C LEU A 242 -23.15 17.54 -0.38
N TYR A 243 -23.38 16.22 -0.33
CA TYR A 243 -23.66 15.52 0.93
C TYR A 243 -22.36 15.12 1.66
N PRO A 244 -22.34 15.06 3.00
CA PRO A 244 -21.19 14.55 3.74
C PRO A 244 -20.93 13.08 3.39
N LYS A 245 -19.68 12.74 3.15
CA LYS A 245 -19.28 11.36 2.81
C LYS A 245 -18.73 10.67 4.04
N ARG A 246 -18.89 9.35 4.15
CA ARG A 246 -18.10 8.60 5.13
C ARG A 246 -16.62 8.64 4.78
N LYS A 247 -15.80 8.74 5.81
CA LYS A 247 -14.34 8.77 5.66
C LYS A 247 -13.84 7.40 5.16
N PRO A 248 -13.05 7.32 4.09
CA PRO A 248 -12.50 6.07 3.59
C PRO A 248 -11.51 5.47 4.59
N LEU A 249 -11.52 4.14 4.72
CA LEU A 249 -10.56 3.41 5.53
C LEU A 249 -9.20 3.38 4.84
N LEU A 250 -8.13 3.42 5.63
CA LEU A 250 -6.78 3.14 5.19
C LEU A 250 -6.41 1.69 5.47
N ILE A 251 -5.38 1.21 4.78
CA ILE A 251 -4.87 -0.15 4.96
C ILE A 251 -3.50 -0.15 5.63
N LYS A 252 -3.25 -1.13 6.50
CA LYS A 252 -1.90 -1.54 6.85
C LYS A 252 -1.45 -2.63 5.88
N ARG A 253 -0.26 -2.45 5.32
CA ARG A 253 0.33 -3.38 4.35
C ARG A 253 1.30 -4.32 5.05
N SER A 254 1.20 -5.60 4.73
CA SER A 254 2.24 -6.61 5.00
C SER A 254 3.00 -6.87 3.70
N GLN A 255 4.30 -7.17 3.80
CA GLN A 255 5.14 -7.48 2.65
C GLN A 255 5.77 -8.87 2.79
N ARG A 256 5.73 -9.64 1.70
CA ARG A 256 6.41 -10.94 1.59
C ARG A 256 7.41 -10.94 0.44
N CYS A 257 8.44 -11.76 0.59
CA CYS A 257 9.39 -12.02 -0.49
C CYS A 257 8.69 -12.78 -1.62
N ARG A 258 8.84 -12.35 -2.88
CA ARG A 258 8.26 -13.08 -4.03
C ARG A 258 8.94 -14.42 -4.32
N GLU A 259 10.21 -14.57 -3.97
CA GLU A 259 10.96 -15.82 -4.26
C GLU A 259 10.67 -16.92 -3.23
N CYS A 260 10.57 -16.58 -1.93
CA CYS A 260 10.44 -17.57 -0.86
C CYS A 260 9.19 -17.42 0.00
N GLU A 261 8.31 -16.47 -0.31
CA GLU A 261 7.02 -16.21 0.36
C GLU A 261 7.06 -15.88 1.87
N HIS A 262 8.27 -15.76 2.43
CA HIS A 262 8.47 -15.37 3.83
C HIS A 262 8.16 -13.89 4.04
N ASN A 263 7.60 -13.58 5.21
CA ASN A 263 7.28 -12.21 5.61
C ASN A 263 8.55 -11.38 5.81
N LEU A 264 8.58 -10.21 5.18
CA LEU A 264 9.63 -9.22 5.31
C LEU A 264 9.21 -8.09 6.23
N SER A 265 7.94 -7.70 6.19
CA SER A 265 7.42 -6.70 7.09
C SER A 265 5.97 -7.02 7.43
N LYS A 266 5.66 -6.98 8.73
CA LYS A 266 4.32 -7.15 9.26
C LYS A 266 4.12 -6.15 10.40
N PRO A 267 3.33 -5.09 10.20
CA PRO A 267 3.05 -4.12 11.26
C PRO A 267 2.23 -4.76 12.38
N GLU A 268 2.24 -4.14 13.55
CA GLU A 268 1.22 -4.45 14.55
C GLU A 268 -0.17 -3.99 14.11
N PHE A 269 -1.16 -4.71 14.60
CA PHE A 269 -2.55 -4.53 14.23
C PHE A 269 -3.15 -3.22 14.73
N SER A 270 -2.78 -2.80 15.94
CA SER A 270 -3.27 -1.56 16.56
C SER A 270 -2.94 -0.36 15.67
N PRO A 271 -3.93 0.45 15.23
CA PRO A 271 -3.68 1.60 14.36
C PRO A 271 -2.75 2.66 14.95
N SER A 272 -2.72 2.81 16.27
CA SER A 272 -1.84 3.75 16.98
C SER A 272 -0.40 3.24 17.16
N SER A 273 -0.15 1.94 16.93
CA SER A 273 1.19 1.36 17.09
C SER A 273 2.07 1.62 15.88
N ILE A 274 3.29 2.10 16.16
CA ILE A 274 4.40 2.23 15.21
C ILE A 274 5.27 0.98 15.16
N LYS A 275 4.98 -0.02 16.00
CA LYS A 275 5.78 -1.24 16.12
C LYS A 275 5.45 -2.23 15.00
N PHE A 276 6.43 -3.08 14.72
CA PHE A 276 6.33 -4.16 13.75
C PHE A 276 6.47 -5.50 14.46
N LYS A 277 5.59 -6.44 14.12
CA LYS A 277 5.75 -7.85 14.52
C LYS A 277 6.95 -8.49 13.80
N ILE A 278 7.15 -8.11 12.54
CA ILE A 278 8.27 -8.55 11.70
C ILE A 278 8.79 -7.33 10.95
N GLN A 279 10.10 -7.07 11.00
CA GLN A 279 10.72 -5.94 10.32
C GLN A 279 12.11 -6.27 9.79
N MET A 280 12.15 -6.75 8.56
CA MET A 280 13.38 -7.13 7.84
C MET A 280 13.83 -6.00 6.90
N ALA A 281 13.93 -4.77 7.41
CA ALA A 281 14.46 -3.66 6.64
C ALA A 281 15.97 -3.85 6.38
N ALA A 282 16.47 -3.47 5.20
CA ALA A 282 17.85 -3.71 4.81
C ALA A 282 18.85 -3.00 5.73
N PHE A 283 18.53 -1.78 6.19
CA PHE A 283 19.40 -0.99 7.06
C PHE A 283 19.60 -1.59 8.47
N HIS A 284 18.84 -2.61 8.87
CA HIS A 284 19.09 -3.36 10.10
C HIS A 284 20.11 -4.50 9.91
N HIS A 285 20.48 -4.82 8.67
CA HIS A 285 21.24 -6.03 8.35
C HIS A 285 22.47 -5.79 7.48
N ILE A 286 22.50 -4.69 6.73
CA ILE A 286 23.55 -4.39 5.76
C ILE A 286 24.25 -3.10 6.19
N PRO A 287 25.60 -3.04 6.15
CA PRO A 287 26.33 -1.83 6.45
C PRO A 287 25.85 -0.63 5.61
N GLU A 288 25.49 0.45 6.29
CA GLU A 288 25.00 1.66 5.64
C GLU A 288 26.18 2.58 5.31
N ILE A 289 26.21 3.11 4.08
CA ILE A 289 27.20 4.10 3.64
C ILE A 289 26.54 5.48 3.58
N LYS A 290 27.17 6.48 4.21
CA LYS A 290 26.76 7.88 4.19
C LYS A 290 27.88 8.77 3.67
N ILE A 291 27.50 9.86 3.02
CA ILE A 291 28.43 10.91 2.60
C ILE A 291 28.61 11.83 3.81
N ARG A 292 29.86 12.05 4.23
CA ARG A 292 30.17 12.99 5.33
C ARG A 292 30.61 14.33 4.80
N SER A 293 31.56 14.33 3.87
CA SER A 293 32.06 15.54 3.23
C SER A 293 32.50 15.21 1.81
N VAL A 294 32.39 16.22 0.95
CA VAL A 294 32.83 16.18 -0.45
C VAL A 294 33.76 17.36 -0.68
N THR A 295 34.78 17.16 -1.50
CA THR A 295 35.62 18.24 -2.01
C THR A 295 34.97 18.87 -3.25
N ALA A 296 35.53 20.00 -3.66
CA ALA A 296 35.30 20.59 -4.97
C ALA A 296 35.54 19.57 -6.09
N PHE A 297 34.63 19.50 -7.07
CA PHE A 297 34.76 18.58 -8.20
C PHE A 297 35.31 19.31 -9.43
N ASP A 298 36.58 19.13 -9.72
CA ASP A 298 37.23 19.69 -10.91
C ASP A 298 37.53 18.56 -11.92
N ILE A 299 37.29 18.82 -13.21
CA ILE A 299 37.24 17.77 -14.25
C ILE A 299 38.62 17.11 -14.40
N GLY A 300 38.67 15.79 -14.33
CA GLY A 300 39.91 15.03 -14.52
C GLY A 300 40.88 15.07 -13.33
N GLU A 301 40.60 15.85 -12.29
CA GLU A 301 41.40 15.88 -11.07
C GLU A 301 40.92 14.85 -10.02
N GLU A 302 41.85 14.35 -9.20
CA GLU A 302 41.52 13.46 -8.10
C GLU A 302 40.86 14.23 -6.96
N CYS A 303 39.55 14.06 -6.79
CA CYS A 303 38.78 14.64 -5.72
C CYS A 303 38.67 13.66 -4.55
N TYR A 304 38.83 14.14 -3.32
CA TYR A 304 38.69 13.32 -2.12
C TYR A 304 37.27 13.42 -1.57
N VAL A 305 36.64 12.27 -1.31
CA VAL A 305 35.30 12.20 -0.70
C VAL A 305 35.39 11.39 0.57
N GLN A 306 34.91 11.96 1.67
CA GLN A 306 34.81 11.26 2.94
C GLN A 306 33.46 10.55 3.04
N LEU A 307 33.51 9.22 3.07
CA LEU A 307 32.35 8.38 3.34
C LEU A 307 32.44 7.84 4.76
N SER A 308 31.28 7.56 5.36
CA SER A 308 31.19 6.79 6.60
C SER A 308 30.39 5.53 6.39
N MET A 309 30.80 4.47 7.08
CA MET A 309 30.13 3.18 7.10
C MET A 309 29.74 2.83 8.53
N TYR A 310 28.56 2.24 8.68
CA TYR A 310 27.99 1.87 9.96
C TYR A 310 27.56 0.40 9.95
N ASN A 311 27.96 -0.39 10.96
CA ASN A 311 27.51 -1.76 11.12
C ASN A 311 26.23 -1.82 11.98
N PRO A 312 25.07 -2.20 11.43
CA PRO A 312 23.84 -2.28 12.20
C PRO A 312 23.69 -3.56 13.04
N THR A 313 24.60 -4.53 12.90
CA THR A 313 24.46 -5.88 13.46
C THR A 313 25.22 -6.06 14.77
N PRO A 314 24.80 -6.97 15.67
CA PRO A 314 25.50 -7.26 16.92
C PRO A 314 26.75 -8.14 16.74
N HIS A 315 27.19 -8.38 15.50
CA HIS A 315 28.37 -9.16 15.18
C HIS A 315 29.40 -8.27 14.50
N VAL A 316 30.68 -8.55 14.71
CA VAL A 316 31.77 -7.91 13.96
C VAL A 316 31.58 -8.22 12.48
N THR A 317 31.71 -7.21 11.63
CA THR A 317 31.49 -7.33 10.17
C THR A 317 32.75 -6.92 9.42
N HIS A 318 33.20 -7.77 8.52
CA HIS A 318 34.33 -7.54 7.62
C HIS A 318 33.81 -7.02 6.29
N VAL A 319 34.39 -5.92 5.81
CA VAL A 319 33.93 -5.23 4.62
C VAL A 319 35.08 -4.96 3.67
N THR A 320 34.87 -5.24 2.39
CA THR A 320 35.81 -4.93 1.31
C THR A 320 35.09 -4.18 0.19
N LEU A 321 35.73 -3.15 -0.34
CA LEU A 321 35.23 -2.39 -1.49
C LEU A 321 35.85 -2.95 -2.77
N LEU A 322 35.01 -3.36 -3.71
CA LEU A 322 35.43 -3.95 -4.98
C LEU A 322 35.02 -3.06 -6.15
N PRO A 323 35.84 -3.00 -7.22
CA PRO A 323 35.45 -2.33 -8.45
C PRO A 323 34.24 -3.01 -9.10
N LEU A 324 33.56 -2.26 -9.96
CA LEU A 324 32.45 -2.78 -10.77
C LEU A 324 32.99 -3.74 -11.83
N GLU A 325 32.31 -4.88 -12.02
CA GLU A 325 32.60 -5.83 -13.10
C GLU A 325 31.94 -5.41 -14.43
N GLN A 326 30.79 -4.74 -14.35
CA GLN A 326 30.01 -4.29 -15.50
C GLN A 326 29.71 -2.80 -15.36
N ALA A 327 29.82 -2.07 -16.48
CA ALA A 327 29.42 -0.67 -16.54
C ALA A 327 27.91 -0.56 -16.37
N ILE A 328 27.48 0.32 -15.47
CA ILE A 328 26.06 0.59 -15.21
C ILE A 328 25.75 1.95 -15.83
N GLU A 329 24.64 2.06 -16.56
CA GLU A 329 24.22 3.30 -17.21
C GLU A 329 24.05 4.45 -16.20
N GLY A 330 24.50 5.66 -16.53
CA GLY A 330 24.37 6.84 -15.66
C GLY A 330 25.33 6.87 -14.46
N ILE A 331 26.47 6.20 -14.56
CA ILE A 331 27.66 6.48 -13.75
C ILE A 331 28.49 7.51 -14.51
N THR A 332 28.83 8.61 -13.84
CA THR A 332 29.45 9.78 -14.46
C THR A 332 30.85 10.06 -13.94
N ALA A 333 31.31 9.31 -12.94
CA ALA A 333 32.62 9.50 -12.34
C ALA A 333 33.31 8.16 -12.07
N LYS A 334 34.64 8.13 -12.27
CA LYS A 334 35.47 6.98 -11.96
C LYS A 334 35.87 7.05 -10.48
N VAL A 335 35.77 5.91 -9.79
CA VAL A 335 36.16 5.80 -8.37
C VAL A 335 37.42 4.96 -8.23
N LEU A 336 38.37 5.44 -7.43
CA LEU A 336 39.53 4.68 -6.97
C LEU A 336 39.27 4.30 -5.52
N LEU A 337 39.09 2.99 -5.30
CA LEU A 337 38.77 2.43 -3.99
C LEU A 337 40.06 2.02 -3.27
N PRO A 338 40.11 2.15 -1.93
CA PRO A 338 41.22 1.62 -1.16
C PRO A 338 41.21 0.08 -1.20
N VAL A 339 42.39 -0.51 -1.41
CA VAL A 339 42.58 -1.97 -1.40
C VAL A 339 42.88 -2.43 0.02
N CYS A 340 41.88 -2.32 0.89
CA CYS A 340 41.96 -2.77 2.28
C CYS A 340 40.65 -3.44 2.74
N GLU A 341 40.78 -4.27 3.76
CA GLU A 341 39.65 -4.87 4.47
C GLU A 341 39.35 -4.05 5.72
N PHE A 342 38.10 -3.61 5.85
CA PHE A 342 37.62 -2.86 6.99
C PHE A 342 36.89 -3.78 7.96
N THR A 343 37.36 -3.87 9.20
CA THR A 343 36.63 -4.53 10.28
C THR A 343 35.75 -3.52 11.01
N LEU A 344 34.44 -3.69 10.97
CA LEU A 344 33.48 -2.89 11.72
C LEU A 344 33.11 -3.59 13.03
N PRO A 345 33.25 -2.92 14.20
CA PRO A 345 32.82 -3.46 15.47
C PRO A 345 31.34 -3.83 15.49
N ALA A 346 30.97 -4.77 16.36
CA ALA A 346 29.57 -5.08 16.64
C ALA A 346 28.84 -3.85 17.16
N ARG A 347 27.58 -3.70 16.78
CA ARG A 347 26.69 -2.71 17.37
C ARG A 347 26.45 -3.05 18.84
N ASP A 348 26.82 -2.13 19.71
CA ASP A 348 26.52 -2.17 21.13
C ASP A 348 25.59 -1.00 21.46
N ASP A 349 24.34 -1.30 21.79
CA ASP A 349 23.32 -0.30 22.15
C ASP A 349 23.63 0.39 23.51
N THR A 350 24.59 -0.11 24.28
CA THR A 350 25.03 0.48 25.57
C THR A 350 26.26 1.38 25.44
N ALA A 351 26.98 1.31 24.32
CA ALA A 351 28.24 2.03 24.11
C ALA A 351 28.09 3.54 23.84
N GLU A 352 26.86 4.06 23.65
CA GLU A 352 26.62 5.50 23.47
C GLU A 352 26.94 6.34 24.73
N PHE A 353 27.16 5.70 25.87
CA PHE A 353 27.49 6.34 27.15
C PHE A 353 28.99 6.33 27.50
N ASP A 354 29.81 5.59 26.76
CA ASP A 354 31.26 5.52 26.97
C ASP A 354 31.99 6.37 25.91
N GLU A 355 32.46 7.56 26.30
CA GLU A 355 33.29 8.43 25.45
C GLU A 355 34.73 7.90 25.23
N SER A 356 35.04 6.69 25.70
CA SER A 356 36.41 6.19 25.89
C SER A 356 36.74 4.88 25.16
N SER A 357 36.01 4.51 24.10
CA SER A 357 36.43 3.38 23.26
C SER A 357 37.52 3.80 22.26
N GLU A 358 38.76 3.95 22.74
CA GLU A 358 39.94 3.97 21.88
C GLU A 358 39.99 2.65 21.09
N SER A 359 39.87 2.76 19.78
CA SER A 359 39.77 1.59 18.91
C SER A 359 41.16 0.96 18.72
N THR A 360 41.34 -0.29 19.13
CA THR A 360 42.60 -1.07 19.04
C THR A 360 42.99 -1.50 17.61
N PHE A 361 42.38 -0.92 16.58
CA PHE A 361 42.65 -1.26 15.19
C PHE A 361 43.86 -0.47 14.67
N ALA A 362 44.81 -1.17 14.05
CA ALA A 362 45.92 -0.56 13.33
C ALA A 362 45.45 -0.14 11.94
N ASP A 363 44.84 1.04 11.84
CA ASP A 363 44.37 1.58 10.56
C ASP A 363 45.43 2.44 9.87
N ASP A 364 45.36 2.49 8.53
CA ASP A 364 46.13 3.45 7.75
C ASP A 364 45.48 4.84 7.84
N PRO A 365 46.16 5.85 8.43
CA PRO A 365 45.61 7.21 8.59
C PRO A 365 45.38 7.94 7.27
N SER A 366 45.95 7.46 6.16
CA SER A 366 45.69 8.02 4.82
C SER A 366 44.34 7.58 4.23
N VAL A 367 43.80 6.45 4.69
CA VAL A 367 42.54 5.87 4.22
C VAL A 367 41.44 6.05 5.25
N VAL A 368 41.71 5.77 6.51
CA VAL A 368 40.76 5.85 7.62
C VAL A 368 40.87 7.20 8.30
N THR A 369 39.74 7.89 8.39
CA THR A 369 39.64 9.25 8.95
C THR A 369 39.23 9.28 10.40
N PHE A 370 38.33 8.37 10.80
CA PHE A 370 37.89 8.24 12.18
C PHE A 370 37.27 6.86 12.40
N ARG A 371 37.33 6.40 13.64
CA ARG A 371 36.48 5.35 14.17
C ARG A 371 35.69 5.89 15.33
N LYS A 372 34.40 5.60 15.38
CA LYS A 372 33.54 5.97 16.50
C LYS A 372 32.52 4.86 16.71
N ALA A 373 32.56 4.21 17.86
CA ALA A 373 31.72 3.05 18.17
C ALA A 373 31.78 1.99 17.03
N ASN A 374 30.64 1.65 16.44
CA ASN A 374 30.48 0.73 15.32
C ASN A 374 30.47 1.42 13.94
N SER A 375 31.04 2.62 13.85
CA SER A 375 31.16 3.39 12.61
C SER A 375 32.61 3.73 12.25
N LEU A 376 32.87 3.80 10.96
CA LEU A 376 34.18 4.06 10.36
C LEU A 376 34.03 5.12 9.27
N GLY A 377 34.87 6.17 9.29
CA GLY A 377 35.02 7.08 8.16
C GLY A 377 36.24 6.75 7.33
N PHE A 378 36.12 6.80 6.02
CA PHE A 378 37.22 6.55 5.09
C PHE A 378 37.15 7.48 3.87
N TYR A 379 38.30 7.72 3.25
CA TYR A 379 38.38 8.46 2.00
C TYR A 379 38.26 7.53 0.78
N ILE A 380 37.55 7.99 -0.23
CA ILE A 380 37.64 7.48 -1.60
C ILE A 380 38.12 8.60 -2.51
N ARG A 381 38.81 8.23 -3.59
CA ARG A 381 39.19 9.20 -4.63
C ARG A 381 38.25 9.06 -5.82
N VAL A 382 37.81 10.20 -6.34
CA VAL A 382 36.83 10.27 -7.41
C VAL A 382 37.38 11.18 -8.50
N ILE A 383 37.33 10.70 -9.75
CA ILE A 383 37.70 11.47 -10.93
C ILE A 383 36.40 11.78 -11.68
N PRO A 384 35.87 13.02 -11.58
CA PRO A 384 34.63 13.40 -12.22
C PRO A 384 34.81 13.55 -13.74
N SER A 385 33.77 13.21 -14.51
CA SER A 385 33.69 13.42 -15.96
C SER A 385 33.13 14.82 -16.29
N GLU A 386 32.87 15.07 -17.58
CA GLU A 386 32.32 16.33 -18.10
C GLU A 386 30.88 16.61 -17.64
N GLU A 387 30.13 15.58 -17.26
CA GLU A 387 28.73 15.66 -16.82
C GLU A 387 28.55 16.45 -15.51
N GLU A 388 27.41 17.11 -15.36
CA GLU A 388 27.14 17.99 -14.21
C GLU A 388 26.90 17.23 -12.90
N ALA A 389 26.24 16.07 -12.96
CA ALA A 389 26.01 15.24 -11.79
C ALA A 389 27.20 14.29 -11.58
N VAL A 390 27.73 14.21 -10.36
CA VAL A 390 28.85 13.31 -10.02
C VAL A 390 28.30 12.07 -9.32
N ILE A 391 28.22 10.97 -10.06
CA ILE A 391 27.64 9.70 -9.60
C ILE A 391 28.71 8.62 -9.72
N VAL A 392 29.02 7.98 -8.59
CA VAL A 392 29.95 6.86 -8.52
C VAL A 392 29.22 5.58 -8.13
N ALA A 393 29.78 4.45 -8.53
CA ALA A 393 29.29 3.16 -8.08
C ALA A 393 30.43 2.18 -7.86
N PHE A 394 30.24 1.30 -6.89
CA PHE A 394 31.20 0.27 -6.50
C PHE A 394 30.46 -0.90 -5.84
N ARG A 395 31.15 -2.01 -5.60
CA ARG A 395 30.59 -3.17 -4.93
C ARG A 395 31.06 -3.22 -3.49
N LEU A 396 30.12 -3.30 -2.57
CA LEU A 396 30.33 -3.50 -1.14
C LEU A 396 30.23 -5.00 -0.86
N LYS A 397 31.36 -5.65 -0.58
CA LYS A 397 31.39 -7.05 -0.13
C LYS A 397 31.46 -7.05 1.39
N HIS A 398 30.59 -7.80 2.05
CA HIS A 398 30.65 -7.98 3.49
C HIS A 398 30.20 -9.37 3.91
N ASP A 399 30.62 -9.80 5.10
CA ASP A 399 30.10 -11.00 5.73
C ASP A 399 28.77 -10.72 6.45
N PHE A 400 27.91 -11.74 6.50
CA PHE A 400 26.64 -11.67 7.18
C PHE A 400 26.38 -12.97 7.93
N THR A 401 26.22 -12.86 9.24
CA THR A 401 25.94 -13.99 10.13
C THR A 401 24.45 -14.32 10.09
N ASN A 402 24.09 -15.40 9.39
CA ASN A 402 22.70 -15.81 9.25
C ASN A 402 22.26 -16.74 10.40
N MET A 403 21.48 -16.20 11.34
CA MET A 403 20.95 -16.97 12.48
C MET A 403 19.69 -17.80 12.16
N VAL A 404 19.10 -17.69 10.96
CA VAL A 404 17.86 -18.40 10.63
C VAL A 404 18.03 -19.93 10.62
N VAL A 405 19.24 -20.41 10.27
CA VAL A 405 19.55 -21.84 10.19
C VAL A 405 19.49 -22.54 11.56
N GLN A 406 19.68 -21.80 12.66
CA GLN A 406 19.61 -22.35 14.02
C GLN A 406 18.21 -22.76 14.46
N LEU A 407 17.17 -22.16 13.88
CA LEU A 407 15.79 -22.41 14.29
C LEU A 407 15.18 -23.69 13.69
N GLN A 408 15.87 -24.33 12.74
CA GLN A 408 15.33 -25.45 11.96
C GLN A 408 15.92 -26.83 12.31
N ALA A 409 16.99 -26.91 13.12
CA ALA A 409 17.52 -28.18 13.65
C ALA A 409 18.46 -27.93 14.84
N ASP A 410 18.49 -28.87 15.80
CA ASP A 410 19.42 -28.88 16.94
C ASP A 410 20.88 -28.72 16.46
N HIS A 411 21.56 -27.72 17.03
CA HIS A 411 23.01 -27.51 16.99
C HIS A 411 23.69 -27.34 15.61
N ARG A 412 23.33 -26.31 14.84
CA ARG A 412 24.23 -25.78 13.80
C ARG A 412 24.80 -24.42 14.19
N GLU A 413 26.12 -24.29 14.08
CA GLU A 413 26.84 -23.03 14.24
C GLU A 413 26.29 -21.95 13.28
N PRO A 414 26.36 -20.66 13.66
CA PRO A 414 25.87 -19.58 12.79
C PRO A 414 26.61 -19.60 11.45
N GLN A 415 25.86 -19.64 10.35
CA GLN A 415 26.45 -19.65 9.01
C GLN A 415 26.85 -18.23 8.60
N VAL A 416 28.14 -18.01 8.38
CA VAL A 416 28.66 -16.77 7.80
C VAL A 416 28.52 -16.83 6.28
N VAL A 417 27.76 -15.89 5.71
CA VAL A 417 27.52 -15.78 4.27
C VAL A 417 28.15 -14.50 3.76
N TRP A 418 29.04 -14.60 2.77
CA TRP A 418 29.58 -13.45 2.08
C TRP A 418 28.56 -12.91 1.07
N MET A 419 28.21 -11.63 1.21
CA MET A 419 27.27 -10.93 0.34
C MET A 419 27.99 -9.81 -0.39
N THR A 420 27.56 -9.53 -1.62
CA THR A 420 28.08 -8.42 -2.42
C THR A 420 26.93 -7.56 -2.90
N HIS A 421 27.02 -6.26 -2.66
CA HIS A 421 25.98 -5.30 -3.00
C HIS A 421 26.56 -4.18 -3.86
N THR A 422 25.98 -3.96 -5.04
CA THR A 422 26.34 -2.79 -5.85
C THR A 422 25.73 -1.54 -5.23
N VAL A 423 26.58 -0.61 -4.78
CA VAL A 423 26.19 0.68 -4.20
C VAL A 423 26.38 1.75 -5.25
N VAL A 424 25.37 2.61 -5.41
CA VAL A 424 25.42 3.79 -6.26
C VAL A 424 25.29 4.99 -5.34
N VAL A 425 26.26 5.90 -5.41
CA VAL A 425 26.33 7.10 -4.58
C VAL A 425 26.28 8.32 -5.49
N ASN A 426 25.27 9.15 -5.31
CA ASN A 426 25.20 10.46 -5.94
C ASN A 426 25.89 11.47 -5.01
N LEU A 427 27.04 11.99 -5.44
CA LEU A 427 27.88 12.90 -4.67
C LEU A 427 27.44 14.36 -4.78
N GLY A 428 26.44 14.65 -5.62
CA GLY A 428 25.92 15.99 -5.88
C GLY A 428 26.29 16.50 -7.26
N THR A 429 26.19 17.82 -7.42
CA THR A 429 26.54 18.50 -8.66
C THR A 429 27.98 18.99 -8.63
N ARG A 430 28.62 19.07 -9.79
CA ARG A 430 29.96 19.63 -9.95
C ARG A 430 30.04 21.10 -9.50
N SER A 431 28.94 21.83 -9.64
CA SER A 431 28.81 23.23 -9.19
C SER A 431 28.81 23.39 -7.67
N TYR A 432 28.64 22.31 -6.90
CA TYR A 432 28.68 22.36 -5.46
C TYR A 432 30.09 22.67 -4.97
N ARG A 433 30.24 23.80 -4.27
CA ARG A 433 31.44 24.13 -3.51
C ARG A 433 31.07 24.00 -2.01
N PRO A 434 31.74 23.12 -1.25
CA PRO A 434 31.47 22.99 0.18
C PRO A 434 31.72 24.34 0.89
N PRO A 435 30.94 24.67 1.94
CA PRO A 435 31.20 25.86 2.73
C PRO A 435 32.59 25.76 3.37
N SER A 436 33.37 26.85 3.25
CA SER A 436 34.74 27.00 3.73
C SER A 436 34.88 26.84 5.23
#